data_AF-A7NR92-F1
#
_entry.id   AF-A7NR92-F1
#
_cell.length_a   1.000
_cell.length_b   1.000
_cell.length_c   1.000
_cell.angle_alpha   90.00
_cell.angle_beta   90.00
_cell.angle_gamma   90.00
#
_symmetry.space_group_name_H-M   'P 1'
#
loop_
_entity.id
_entity.type
_entity.pdbx_description
1 polymer ?
#
loop_
_entity_poly.entity_id
_entity_poly.type
_entity_poly.pdbx_seq_one_letter_code
_entity_poly.pdbx_strand_id
1 'polypeptide(L)'
;MSSFPPYVRSVVATADPAAWPVVGQGFNECSFTSLANALNLLHGEPRFTKDEFIREAGLFFQPALGGTLPPLKALQLRRRGYGAHFGNLSHTNAERVLRGLIDRGAPVIVDMYPALQIGRLRLWGQHATVLVGYSLPYRDASGALREEYYLVDAQWPELRRFDLTTNDIDRDGDGIPECYPGNRTLERYEFLRLWSSRNYCPVFRTPAEHDAWYRETMRRAAGLPLVGWVGQGLLFGSDDRLKDEA
;
A
#
# COMPACT_ATOMS: atom_id res chain seq x y z
N MET A 1 -20.76 -1.23 -17.84
CA MET A 1 -19.85 -1.23 -16.68
C MET A 1 -18.50 -1.70 -17.17
N SER A 2 -17.47 -0.86 -17.08
CA SER A 2 -16.10 -1.27 -17.43
C SER A 2 -15.59 -2.22 -16.33
N SER A 3 -15.23 -3.44 -16.71
CA SER A 3 -14.64 -4.45 -15.82
C SER A 3 -13.15 -4.52 -16.07
N PHE A 4 -12.36 -4.74 -15.02
CA PHE A 4 -10.94 -5.03 -15.18
C PHE A 4 -10.73 -6.33 -15.99
N PRO A 5 -9.57 -6.50 -16.63
CA PRO A 5 -9.20 -7.76 -17.28
C PRO A 5 -9.31 -8.96 -16.31
N PRO A 6 -9.66 -10.17 -16.79
CA PRO A 6 -10.01 -11.31 -15.94
C PRO A 6 -8.85 -11.84 -15.07
N TYR A 7 -7.61 -11.53 -15.46
CA TYR A 7 -6.40 -11.88 -14.71
C TYR A 7 -6.09 -10.88 -13.58
N VAL A 8 -6.81 -9.76 -13.49
CA VAL A 8 -6.63 -8.74 -12.45
C VAL A 8 -7.34 -9.15 -11.16
N ARG A 9 -6.71 -8.87 -10.03
CA ARG A 9 -7.28 -8.95 -8.68
C ARG A 9 -7.17 -7.57 -8.04
N SER A 10 -8.25 -7.10 -7.43
CA SER A 10 -8.34 -5.73 -6.92
C SER A 10 -9.24 -5.68 -5.69
N VAL A 11 -8.94 -4.76 -4.77
CA VAL A 11 -9.77 -4.47 -3.59
C VAL A 11 -11.11 -3.81 -3.96
N VAL A 12 -11.16 -3.11 -5.10
CA VAL A 12 -12.39 -2.60 -5.72
C VAL A 12 -12.64 -3.40 -6.99
N ALA A 13 -13.83 -3.98 -7.14
CA ALA A 13 -14.12 -4.95 -8.21
C ALA A 13 -14.42 -4.32 -9.59
N THR A 14 -14.64 -3.01 -9.66
CA THR A 14 -15.08 -2.30 -10.86
C THR A 14 -14.12 -1.19 -11.25
N ALA A 15 -14.03 -0.89 -12.54
CA ALA A 15 -13.27 0.25 -13.06
C ALA A 15 -14.09 1.56 -13.09
N ASP A 16 -15.35 1.53 -12.65
CA ASP A 16 -16.19 2.72 -12.54
C ASP A 16 -15.53 3.77 -11.63
N PRO A 17 -15.17 4.97 -12.13
CA PRO A 17 -14.52 6.01 -11.34
C PRO A 17 -15.28 6.40 -10.07
N ALA A 18 -16.61 6.26 -10.05
CA ALA A 18 -17.42 6.56 -8.87
C ALA A 18 -17.13 5.60 -7.69
N ALA A 19 -16.62 4.41 -7.96
CA ALA A 19 -16.20 3.43 -6.94
C ALA A 19 -14.78 3.68 -6.41
N TRP A 20 -14.08 4.68 -6.92
CA TRP A 20 -12.70 5.03 -6.56
C TRP A 20 -12.64 6.43 -5.91
N PRO A 21 -13.11 6.57 -4.65
CA PRO A 21 -13.13 7.84 -3.91
C PRO A 21 -11.74 8.25 -3.39
N VAL A 22 -10.78 8.36 -4.30
CA VAL A 22 -9.37 8.62 -4.01
C VAL A 22 -8.94 9.98 -4.54
N VAL A 23 -7.94 10.57 -3.88
CA VAL A 23 -7.48 11.93 -4.18
C VAL A 23 -5.97 12.01 -4.28
N GLY A 24 -5.50 13.03 -4.99
CA GLY A 24 -4.10 13.42 -5.06
C GLY A 24 -3.60 14.11 -3.79
N GLN A 25 -2.29 14.07 -3.59
CA GLN A 25 -1.62 14.67 -2.43
C GLN A 25 -1.12 16.09 -2.71
N GLY A 26 -0.93 16.87 -1.64
CA GLY A 26 -0.07 18.05 -1.63
C GLY A 26 1.39 17.71 -1.30
N PHE A 27 2.21 18.73 -1.10
CA PHE A 27 3.64 18.57 -0.90
C PHE A 27 3.96 17.84 0.41
N ASN A 28 4.67 16.70 0.33
CA ASN A 28 5.02 15.84 1.47
C ASN A 28 3.83 15.28 2.27
N GLU A 29 2.65 15.16 1.66
CA GLU A 29 1.42 14.66 2.29
C GLU A 29 1.12 13.17 1.96
N CYS A 30 2.08 12.44 1.40
CA CYS A 30 1.87 11.09 0.86
C CYS A 30 1.28 10.09 1.88
N SER A 31 1.79 10.09 3.11
CA SER A 31 1.32 9.18 4.16
C SER A 31 -0.12 9.45 4.57
N PHE A 32 -0.51 10.72 4.74
CA PHE A 32 -1.87 11.12 5.13
C PHE A 32 -2.87 10.95 3.99
N THR A 33 -2.42 11.17 2.75
CA THR A 33 -3.25 10.94 1.57
C THR A 33 -3.47 9.44 1.36
N SER A 34 -2.44 8.61 1.58
CA SER A 34 -2.58 7.14 1.56
C SER A 34 -3.54 6.62 2.64
N LEU A 35 -3.53 7.20 3.85
CA LEU A 35 -4.49 6.88 4.90
C LEU A 35 -5.93 7.18 4.47
N ALA A 36 -6.17 8.40 3.98
CA ALA A 36 -7.48 8.82 3.50
C ALA A 36 -7.97 7.93 2.36
N ASN A 37 -7.13 7.71 1.35
CA ASN A 37 -7.47 6.87 0.19
C ASN A 37 -7.74 5.42 0.60
N ALA A 38 -6.92 4.82 1.47
CA ALA A 38 -7.15 3.44 1.93
C ALA A 38 -8.49 3.29 2.67
N LEU A 39 -8.86 4.24 3.53
CA LEU A 39 -10.15 4.20 4.21
C LEU A 39 -11.31 4.49 3.25
N ASN A 40 -11.19 5.47 2.37
CA ASN A 40 -12.24 5.78 1.40
C ASN A 40 -12.53 4.60 0.48
N LEU A 41 -11.49 3.88 0.03
CA LEU A 41 -11.64 2.63 -0.73
C LEU A 41 -12.35 1.54 0.10
N LEU A 42 -11.98 1.38 1.36
CA LEU A 42 -12.56 0.37 2.25
C LEU A 42 -14.06 0.60 2.51
N HIS A 43 -14.49 1.87 2.52
CA HIS A 43 -15.89 2.28 2.69
C HIS A 43 -16.64 2.47 1.37
N GLY A 44 -15.94 2.63 0.25
CA GLY A 44 -16.54 2.88 -1.05
C GLY A 44 -17.08 4.30 -1.23
N GLU A 45 -16.66 5.27 -0.41
CA GLU A 45 -17.10 6.66 -0.53
C GLU A 45 -16.06 7.65 0.08
N PRO A 46 -16.08 8.95 -0.29
CA PRO A 46 -15.08 9.94 0.13
C PRO A 46 -15.33 10.47 1.55
N ARG A 47 -15.25 9.60 2.56
CA ARG A 47 -15.50 9.92 3.99
C ARG A 47 -14.35 10.63 4.70
N PHE A 48 -13.11 10.37 4.27
CA PHE A 48 -11.90 10.76 4.98
C PHE A 48 -11.06 11.69 4.11
N THR A 49 -10.45 12.68 4.74
CA THR A 49 -9.57 13.65 4.08
C THR A 49 -8.16 13.59 4.67
N LYS A 50 -7.14 13.85 3.84
CA LYS A 50 -5.74 13.95 4.31
C LYS A 50 -5.58 15.03 5.39
N ASP A 51 -6.34 16.12 5.31
CA ASP A 51 -6.30 17.25 6.23
C ASP A 51 -6.72 16.86 7.66
N GLU A 52 -7.65 15.92 7.81
CA GLU A 52 -7.98 15.34 9.13
C GLU A 52 -6.79 14.65 9.77
N PHE A 53 -6.05 13.85 8.99
CA PHE A 53 -4.87 13.14 9.50
C PHE A 53 -3.69 14.07 9.74
N ILE A 54 -3.52 15.10 8.90
CA ILE A 54 -2.51 16.16 9.10
C ILE A 54 -2.78 16.91 10.41
N ARG A 55 -4.04 17.33 10.64
CA ARG A 55 -4.43 18.01 11.88
C ARG A 55 -4.18 17.16 13.12
N GLU A 56 -4.48 15.87 13.06
CA GLU A 56 -4.20 14.95 14.17
C GLU A 56 -2.69 14.74 14.39
N ALA A 57 -1.90 14.68 13.33
CA ALA A 57 -0.44 14.56 13.45
C ALA A 57 0.19 15.78 14.14
N GLY A 58 -0.36 16.97 13.93
CA GLY A 58 0.08 18.21 14.58
C GLY A 58 1.59 18.42 14.42
N LEU A 59 2.32 18.54 15.52
CA LEU A 59 3.77 18.77 15.51
C LEU A 59 4.60 17.60 14.94
N PHE A 60 4.00 16.41 14.78
CA PHE A 60 4.63 15.24 14.15
C PHE A 60 4.56 15.26 12.61
N PHE A 61 3.98 16.32 12.03
CA PHE A 61 4.09 16.60 10.61
C PHE A 61 4.86 17.90 10.40
N GLN A 62 6.01 17.79 9.74
CA GLN A 62 6.80 18.95 9.34
C GLN A 62 7.07 18.84 7.84
N PRO A 63 6.23 19.46 6.98
CA PRO A 63 6.36 19.31 5.52
C PRO A 63 7.72 19.79 5.01
N ALA A 64 8.32 20.79 5.64
CA ALA A 64 9.67 21.26 5.30
C ALA A 64 10.79 20.23 5.60
N LEU A 65 10.54 19.26 6.49
CA LEU A 65 11.53 18.25 6.91
C LEU A 65 11.26 16.85 6.33
N GLY A 66 10.46 16.75 5.26
CA GLY A 66 10.22 15.47 4.58
C GLY A 66 9.01 14.67 5.09
N GLY A 67 8.09 15.30 5.82
CA GLY A 67 6.77 14.74 6.10
C GLY A 67 6.59 14.19 7.52
N THR A 68 6.16 12.93 7.65
CA THR A 68 5.80 12.28 8.93
C THR A 68 6.44 10.91 9.10
N LEU A 69 6.41 10.38 10.31
CA LEU A 69 6.96 9.07 10.66
C LEU A 69 6.03 7.93 10.21
N PRO A 70 6.51 6.92 9.47
CA PRO A 70 5.65 5.86 8.95
C PRO A 70 4.81 5.06 9.96
N PRO A 71 5.28 4.75 11.18
CA PRO A 71 4.45 4.08 12.19
C PRO A 71 3.22 4.90 12.61
N LEU A 72 3.24 6.23 12.44
CA LEU A 72 2.12 7.09 12.80
C LEU A 72 0.85 6.69 12.06
N LYS A 73 0.98 6.17 10.82
CA LYS A 73 -0.13 5.70 10.01
C LYS A 73 -0.97 4.64 10.72
N ALA A 74 -0.30 3.59 11.21
CA ALA A 74 -0.96 2.51 11.92
C ALA A 74 -1.59 3.00 13.25
N LEU A 75 -0.95 3.94 13.94
CA LEU A 75 -1.49 4.53 15.16
C LEU A 75 -2.79 5.31 14.90
N GLN A 76 -2.80 6.16 13.86
CA GLN A 76 -3.97 6.96 13.48
C GLN A 76 -5.15 6.08 13.05
N LEU A 77 -4.89 4.99 12.33
CA LEU A 77 -5.91 4.01 11.96
C LEU A 77 -6.50 3.31 13.19
N ARG A 78 -5.65 2.81 14.08
CA ARG A 78 -6.08 2.11 15.30
C ARG A 78 -6.88 3.02 16.23
N ARG A 79 -6.51 4.29 16.37
CA ARG A 79 -7.26 5.29 17.17
C ARG A 79 -8.69 5.51 16.66
N ARG A 80 -8.92 5.31 15.36
CA ARG A 80 -10.25 5.39 14.72
C ARG A 80 -11.01 4.07 14.73
N GLY A 81 -10.49 3.04 15.40
CA GLY A 81 -11.14 1.73 15.50
C GLY A 81 -10.95 0.83 14.28
N TYR A 82 -9.94 1.08 13.44
CA TYR A 82 -9.59 0.19 12.33
C TYR A 82 -8.54 -0.84 12.74
N GLY A 83 -8.57 -2.00 12.08
CA GLY A 83 -7.52 -3.00 12.21
C GLY A 83 -6.33 -2.65 11.34
N ALA A 84 -5.20 -2.34 11.94
CA ALA A 84 -3.98 -2.00 11.24
C ALA A 84 -2.75 -2.20 12.12
N HIS A 85 -1.60 -2.43 11.50
CA HIS A 85 -0.30 -2.39 12.17
C HIS A 85 0.78 -1.92 11.20
N PHE A 86 1.92 -1.50 11.72
CA PHE A 86 3.10 -1.21 10.91
C PHE A 86 4.03 -2.43 10.96
N GLY A 87 4.14 -3.13 9.84
CA GLY A 87 4.84 -4.40 9.72
C GLY A 87 5.94 -4.39 8.67
N ASN A 88 6.75 -5.43 8.67
CA ASN A 88 7.86 -5.64 7.76
C ASN A 88 7.91 -7.07 7.23
N LEU A 89 8.02 -7.20 5.92
CA LEU A 89 8.00 -8.49 5.22
C LEU A 89 9.35 -8.88 4.62
N SER A 90 10.46 -8.32 5.10
CA SER A 90 11.80 -8.55 4.54
C SER A 90 12.33 -9.97 4.70
N HIS A 91 11.74 -10.76 5.61
CA HIS A 91 12.19 -12.10 5.96
C HIS A 91 11.15 -13.20 5.68
N THR A 92 10.24 -12.96 4.74
CA THR A 92 9.17 -13.90 4.35
C THR A 92 8.80 -13.72 2.87
N ASN A 93 7.97 -14.60 2.31
CA ASN A 93 7.38 -14.37 1.00
C ASN A 93 6.37 -13.21 1.03
N ALA A 94 6.91 -12.00 0.91
CA ALA A 94 6.18 -10.75 0.99
C ALA A 94 5.04 -10.64 -0.05
N GLU A 95 5.28 -11.14 -1.27
CA GLU A 95 4.28 -11.12 -2.34
C GLU A 95 3.06 -11.96 -1.98
N ARG A 96 3.24 -13.14 -1.38
CA ARG A 96 2.15 -13.98 -0.91
C ARG A 96 1.30 -13.29 0.15
N VAL A 97 1.92 -12.56 1.08
CA VAL A 97 1.20 -11.79 2.10
C VAL A 97 0.40 -10.66 1.46
N LEU A 98 1.01 -9.86 0.57
CA LEU A 98 0.33 -8.75 -0.09
C LEU A 98 -0.83 -9.22 -0.98
N ARG A 99 -0.61 -10.23 -1.84
CA ARG A 99 -1.67 -10.79 -2.69
C ARG A 99 -2.84 -11.33 -1.85
N GLY A 100 -2.54 -12.07 -0.77
CA GLY A 100 -3.56 -12.57 0.15
C GLY A 100 -4.29 -11.51 0.97
N LEU A 101 -3.77 -10.28 1.07
CA LEU A 101 -4.49 -9.13 1.63
C LEU A 101 -5.43 -8.51 0.58
N ILE A 102 -4.96 -8.34 -0.65
CA ILE A 102 -5.77 -7.86 -1.78
C ILE A 102 -6.96 -8.78 -2.04
N ASP A 103 -6.76 -10.11 -2.04
CA ASP A 103 -7.82 -11.09 -2.23
C ASP A 103 -8.91 -11.03 -1.14
N ARG A 104 -8.57 -10.50 0.04
CA ARG A 104 -9.52 -10.27 1.16
C ARG A 104 -10.20 -8.89 1.08
N GLY A 105 -9.89 -8.09 0.05
CA GLY A 105 -10.38 -6.72 -0.07
C GLY A 105 -9.73 -5.74 0.91
N ALA A 106 -8.56 -6.08 1.48
CA ALA A 106 -7.84 -5.20 2.40
C ALA A 106 -6.79 -4.38 1.64
N PRO A 107 -6.97 -3.05 1.47
CA PRO A 107 -5.94 -2.20 0.88
C PRO A 107 -4.71 -2.16 1.79
N VAL A 108 -3.54 -2.03 1.18
CA VAL A 108 -2.26 -2.06 1.91
C VAL A 108 -1.46 -0.81 1.60
N ILE A 109 -1.15 -0.02 2.62
CA ILE A 109 -0.23 1.12 2.45
C ILE A 109 1.19 0.56 2.42
N VAL A 110 1.97 0.90 1.39
CA VAL A 110 3.36 0.46 1.23
C VAL A 110 4.27 1.68 1.08
N ASP A 111 5.47 1.58 1.66
CA ASP A 111 6.49 2.64 1.55
C ASP A 111 7.44 2.34 0.38
N MET A 112 7.24 3.08 -0.70
CA MET A 112 7.95 2.98 -1.97
C MET A 112 9.21 3.86 -2.00
N TYR A 113 10.06 3.55 -2.97
CA TYR A 113 11.41 4.08 -3.20
C TYR A 113 12.46 3.62 -2.19
N PRO A 114 13.75 3.62 -2.59
CA PRO A 114 14.85 3.20 -1.74
C PRO A 114 14.80 3.89 -0.39
N ALA A 115 14.88 3.08 0.67
CA ALA A 115 14.85 3.61 2.02
C ALA A 115 16.02 4.57 2.23
N LEU A 116 15.82 5.63 3.03
CA LEU A 116 16.94 6.43 3.51
C LEU A 116 17.91 5.48 4.25
N GLN A 117 19.12 5.38 3.72
CA GLN A 117 20.17 4.52 4.26
C GLN A 117 21.10 5.35 5.14
N ILE A 118 21.10 5.08 6.44
CA ILE A 118 22.08 5.64 7.40
C ILE A 118 23.01 4.51 7.82
N GLY A 119 24.22 4.47 7.25
CA GLY A 119 25.15 3.36 7.44
C GLY A 119 24.61 2.04 6.86
N ARG A 120 24.38 1.03 7.71
CA ARG A 120 23.73 -0.24 7.33
C ARG A 120 22.22 -0.26 7.59
N LEU A 121 21.66 0.79 8.20
CA LEU A 121 20.26 0.87 8.58
C LEU A 121 19.43 1.41 7.41
N ARG A 122 18.42 0.66 6.97
CA ARG A 122 17.40 1.08 6.01
C ARG A 122 16.14 1.45 6.78
N LEU A 123 15.82 2.73 6.89
CA LEU A 123 14.72 3.18 7.75
C LEU A 123 13.36 2.97 7.06
N TRP A 124 13.00 3.86 6.15
CA TRP A 124 11.69 3.83 5.50
C TRP A 124 11.78 4.29 4.04
N GLY A 125 10.84 3.81 3.21
CA GLY A 125 10.65 4.35 1.86
C GLY A 125 10.26 5.83 1.91
N GLN A 126 10.59 6.56 0.87
CA GLN A 126 10.43 8.02 0.81
C GLN A 126 9.01 8.47 0.43
N HIS A 127 8.19 7.53 -0.03
CA HIS A 127 6.84 7.80 -0.54
C HIS A 127 5.86 6.73 -0.12
N ALA A 128 4.67 7.13 0.31
CA ALA A 128 3.61 6.20 0.67
C ALA A 128 2.61 6.09 -0.46
N THR A 129 2.26 4.86 -0.84
CA THR A 129 1.21 4.57 -1.81
C THR A 129 0.27 3.48 -1.27
N VAL A 130 -0.90 3.32 -1.88
CA VAL A 130 -1.84 2.25 -1.51
C VAL A 130 -1.81 1.17 -2.58
N LEU A 131 -1.39 -0.04 -2.22
CA LEU A 131 -1.56 -1.22 -3.04
C LEU A 131 -3.03 -1.64 -3.02
N VAL A 132 -3.59 -1.71 -4.22
CA VAL A 132 -5.02 -1.96 -4.45
C VAL A 132 -5.27 -3.16 -5.35
N GLY A 133 -4.25 -3.67 -6.04
CA GLY A 133 -4.42 -4.82 -6.91
C GLY A 133 -3.11 -5.46 -7.35
N TYR A 134 -3.25 -6.61 -8.02
CA TYR A 134 -2.18 -7.29 -8.73
C TYR A 134 -2.74 -8.10 -9.92
N SER A 135 -1.89 -8.53 -10.84
CA SER A 135 -2.28 -9.47 -11.91
C SER A 135 -1.76 -10.89 -11.66
N LEU A 136 -2.56 -11.87 -12.05
CA LEU A 136 -2.04 -13.20 -12.37
C LEU A 136 -1.13 -13.12 -13.61
N PRO A 137 -0.15 -14.02 -13.76
CA PRO A 137 0.70 -14.03 -14.94
C PRO A 137 -0.12 -14.07 -16.23
N TYR A 138 0.14 -13.14 -17.14
CA TYR A 138 -0.53 -13.04 -18.43
C TYR A 138 0.48 -12.69 -19.54
N ARG A 139 0.08 -12.81 -20.80
CA ARG A 139 0.88 -12.36 -21.95
C ARG A 139 0.26 -11.12 -22.56
N ASP A 140 1.07 -10.11 -22.83
CA ASP A 140 0.63 -8.92 -23.56
C ASP A 140 0.61 -9.15 -25.09
N ALA A 141 0.25 -8.12 -25.84
CA ALA A 141 0.23 -8.11 -27.31
C ALA A 141 1.57 -8.54 -27.94
N SER A 142 2.70 -8.24 -27.29
CA SER A 142 4.04 -8.62 -27.74
C SER A 142 4.42 -10.08 -27.42
N GLY A 143 3.55 -10.78 -26.68
CA GLY A 143 3.79 -12.12 -26.17
C GLY A 143 4.67 -12.15 -24.91
N ALA A 144 5.05 -11.00 -24.34
CA ALA A 144 5.86 -10.93 -23.13
C ALA A 144 5.04 -11.36 -21.91
N LEU A 145 5.62 -12.23 -21.07
CA LEU A 145 5.01 -12.63 -19.80
C LEU A 145 5.08 -11.46 -18.81
N ARG A 146 3.93 -11.08 -18.26
CA ARG A 146 3.78 -9.95 -17.34
C ARG A 146 3.17 -10.41 -16.02
N GLU A 147 3.65 -9.79 -14.96
CA GLU A 147 3.08 -9.81 -13.62
C GLU A 147 3.17 -8.38 -13.08
N GLU A 148 2.10 -7.88 -12.49
CA GLU A 148 1.96 -6.45 -12.19
C GLU A 148 1.33 -6.21 -10.82
N TYR A 149 1.64 -5.05 -10.27
CA TYR A 149 1.04 -4.50 -9.06
C TYR A 149 0.42 -3.15 -9.36
N TYR A 150 -0.78 -2.94 -8.81
CA TYR A 150 -1.60 -1.78 -9.08
C TYR A 150 -1.70 -0.91 -7.83
N LEU A 151 -1.41 0.38 -7.98
CA LEU A 151 -1.29 1.34 -6.90
C LEU A 151 -2.24 2.52 -7.09
N VAL A 152 -2.78 3.00 -5.99
CA VAL A 152 -3.17 4.40 -5.86
C VAL A 152 -1.95 5.16 -5.33
N ASP A 153 -1.31 5.89 -6.23
CA ASP A 153 -0.18 6.78 -5.97
C ASP A 153 -0.64 8.23 -6.10
N ALA A 154 -0.86 8.88 -4.96
CA ALA A 154 -1.42 10.22 -4.89
C ALA A 154 -0.52 11.32 -5.50
N GLN A 155 0.75 11.01 -5.81
CA GLN A 155 1.69 11.92 -6.48
C GLN A 155 1.87 11.58 -7.97
N TRP A 156 1.48 10.39 -8.42
CA TRP A 156 1.71 9.97 -9.81
C TRP A 156 0.73 10.62 -10.80
N PRO A 157 1.18 10.99 -12.01
CA PRO A 157 2.56 10.98 -12.50
C PRO A 157 3.42 12.12 -11.93
N GLU A 158 2.79 13.22 -11.54
CA GLU A 158 3.41 14.30 -10.80
C GLU A 158 2.42 15.01 -9.87
N LEU A 159 2.94 15.77 -8.92
CA LEU A 159 2.15 16.45 -7.89
C LEU A 159 1.04 17.29 -8.54
N ARG A 160 -0.20 17.17 -8.04
CA ARG A 160 -1.41 17.84 -8.54
C ARG A 160 -1.97 17.34 -9.89
N ARG A 161 -1.39 16.32 -10.52
CA ARG A 161 -1.90 15.70 -11.76
C ARG A 161 -2.53 14.32 -11.55
N PHE A 162 -3.09 14.09 -10.37
CA PHE A 162 -3.71 12.83 -10.03
C PHE A 162 -4.96 12.58 -10.88
N ASP A 163 -4.99 11.46 -11.60
CA ASP A 163 -6.12 11.01 -12.42
C ASP A 163 -6.09 9.47 -12.47
N LEU A 164 -7.25 8.82 -12.40
CA LEU A 164 -7.34 7.35 -12.46
C LEU A 164 -7.13 6.80 -13.87
N THR A 165 -7.44 7.61 -14.89
CA THR A 165 -7.30 7.20 -16.30
C THR A 165 -5.84 7.11 -16.75
N THR A 166 -4.88 7.56 -15.93
CA THR A 166 -3.45 7.43 -16.26
C THR A 166 -2.97 5.98 -16.31
N ASN A 167 -3.80 5.04 -15.86
CA ASN A 167 -3.52 3.62 -15.91
C ASN A 167 -4.21 2.89 -17.07
N ASP A 168 -5.04 3.59 -17.84
CA ASP A 168 -5.72 3.02 -19.00
C ASP A 168 -4.69 2.84 -20.13
N ILE A 169 -4.55 1.60 -20.61
CA ILE A 169 -3.57 1.23 -21.64
C ILE A 169 -4.15 0.10 -22.47
N ASP A 170 -3.86 0.08 -23.77
CA ASP A 170 -4.18 -1.03 -24.66
C ASP A 170 -3.06 -2.08 -24.57
N ARG A 171 -3.29 -3.13 -23.77
CA ARG A 171 -2.27 -4.15 -23.47
C ARG A 171 -2.35 -5.33 -24.40
N ASP A 172 -3.53 -5.66 -24.91
CA ASP A 172 -3.75 -6.76 -25.84
C ASP A 172 -3.58 -6.37 -27.33
N GLY A 173 -3.51 -5.07 -27.61
CA GLY A 173 -3.20 -4.50 -28.92
C GLY A 173 -4.39 -4.44 -29.86
N ASP A 174 -5.62 -4.50 -29.35
CA ASP A 174 -6.86 -4.44 -30.14
C ASP A 174 -7.29 -3.00 -30.51
N GLY A 175 -6.58 -1.99 -30.00
CA GLY A 175 -6.86 -0.57 -30.20
C GLY A 175 -7.80 0.05 -29.17
N ILE A 176 -8.25 -0.70 -28.15
CA ILE A 176 -9.15 -0.27 -27.10
C ILE A 176 -8.40 -0.32 -25.76
N PRO A 177 -8.16 0.83 -25.10
CA PRO A 177 -7.52 0.83 -23.79
C PRO A 177 -8.34 0.06 -22.76
N GLU A 178 -7.70 -0.88 -22.06
CA GLU A 178 -8.31 -1.51 -20.89
C GLU A 178 -8.07 -0.65 -19.66
N CYS A 179 -9.05 -0.65 -18.76
CA CYS A 179 -8.88 -0.01 -17.45
C CYS A 179 -8.12 -0.94 -16.51
N TYR A 180 -7.27 -0.37 -15.66
CA TYR A 180 -6.54 -1.10 -14.62
C TYR A 180 -6.73 -0.43 -13.25
N PRO A 181 -6.67 -1.19 -12.13
CA PRO A 181 -6.92 -0.64 -10.81
C PRO A 181 -5.96 0.51 -10.44
N GLY A 182 -6.45 1.51 -9.71
CA GLY A 182 -5.64 2.66 -9.29
C GLY A 182 -5.16 3.53 -10.47
N ASN A 183 -4.12 4.33 -10.24
CA ASN A 183 -3.59 5.26 -11.23
C ASN A 183 -2.15 4.96 -11.65
N ARG A 184 -1.54 3.91 -11.10
CA ARG A 184 -0.15 3.54 -11.39
C ARG A 184 0.02 2.03 -11.41
N THR A 185 0.43 1.50 -12.56
CA THR A 185 0.88 0.11 -12.72
C THR A 185 2.39 0.03 -12.59
N LEU A 186 2.87 -0.99 -11.87
CA LEU A 186 4.27 -1.36 -11.83
C LEU A 186 4.41 -2.83 -12.21
N GLU A 187 5.39 -3.14 -13.05
CA GLU A 187 5.78 -4.54 -13.23
C GLU A 187 6.34 -5.12 -11.93
N ARG A 188 6.19 -6.42 -11.74
CA ARG A 188 6.63 -7.13 -10.54
C ARG A 188 8.07 -6.81 -10.14
N TYR A 189 9.00 -6.86 -11.09
CA TYR A 189 10.41 -6.57 -10.80
C TYR A 189 10.61 -5.11 -10.34
N GLU A 190 9.86 -4.17 -10.93
CA GLU A 190 9.94 -2.76 -10.60
C GLU A 190 9.34 -2.48 -9.23
N PHE A 191 8.14 -3.02 -8.95
CA PHE A 191 7.51 -2.94 -7.65
C PHE A 191 8.44 -3.46 -6.56
N LEU A 192 9.01 -4.65 -6.73
CA LEU A 192 9.89 -5.26 -5.73
C LEU A 192 11.18 -4.46 -5.52
N ARG A 193 11.70 -3.81 -6.56
CA ARG A 193 12.88 -2.93 -6.50
C ARG A 193 12.57 -1.63 -5.76
N LEU A 194 11.42 -1.01 -6.03
CA LEU A 194 11.00 0.24 -5.40
C LEU A 194 10.55 0.02 -3.95
N TRP A 195 9.83 -1.05 -3.66
CA TRP A 195 9.39 -1.45 -2.32
C TRP A 195 10.51 -2.14 -1.52
N SER A 196 11.67 -1.50 -1.45
CA SER A 196 12.91 -2.08 -0.91
C SER A 196 12.91 -2.25 0.62
N SER A 197 12.13 -1.43 1.33
CA SER A 197 12.00 -1.47 2.80
C SER A 197 11.21 -2.68 3.28
N ARG A 198 10.32 -3.20 2.42
CA ARG A 198 9.33 -4.23 2.75
C ARG A 198 8.37 -3.84 3.88
N ASN A 199 8.30 -2.55 4.20
CA ASN A 199 7.34 -2.02 5.17
C ASN A 199 5.95 -1.99 4.56
N TYR A 200 4.96 -2.40 5.33
CA TYR A 200 3.56 -2.39 4.93
C TYR A 200 2.66 -2.05 6.11
N CYS A 201 1.47 -1.54 5.79
CA CYS A 201 0.41 -1.27 6.76
C CYS A 201 -0.92 -1.72 6.15
N PRO A 202 -1.40 -2.94 6.47
CA PRO A 202 -2.68 -3.41 5.99
C PRO A 202 -3.82 -2.69 6.72
N VAL A 203 -4.92 -2.42 6.01
CA VAL A 203 -6.06 -1.68 6.56
C VAL A 203 -7.32 -2.54 6.50
N PHE A 204 -7.84 -2.91 7.68
CA PHE A 204 -9.05 -3.71 7.86
C PHE A 204 -10.18 -2.87 8.48
N ARG A 205 -11.44 -3.27 8.26
CA ARG A 205 -12.60 -2.53 8.78
C ARG A 205 -12.63 -2.53 10.29
N THR A 206 -12.20 -3.62 10.90
CA THR A 206 -12.20 -3.77 12.36
C THR A 206 -10.89 -4.36 12.89
N PRO A 207 -10.54 -4.13 14.17
CA PRO A 207 -9.41 -4.78 14.82
C PRO A 207 -9.58 -6.30 14.89
N ALA A 208 -10.82 -6.78 15.03
CA ALA A 208 -11.12 -8.21 15.10
C ALA A 208 -10.81 -8.94 13.78
N GLU A 209 -11.15 -8.34 12.63
CA GLU A 209 -10.80 -8.86 11.30
C GLU A 209 -9.28 -8.96 11.12
N HIS A 210 -8.57 -7.88 11.46
CA HIS A 210 -7.12 -7.84 11.44
C HIS A 210 -6.51 -8.94 12.32
N ASP A 211 -6.97 -9.07 13.57
CA ASP A 211 -6.42 -10.03 14.52
C ASP A 211 -6.73 -11.47 14.11
N ALA A 212 -7.90 -11.73 13.52
CA ALA A 212 -8.23 -13.03 12.95
C ALA A 212 -7.27 -13.39 11.81
N TRP A 213 -7.10 -12.50 10.84
CA TRP A 213 -6.16 -12.67 9.74
C TRP A 213 -4.73 -12.89 10.22
N TYR A 214 -4.27 -12.04 11.14
CA TYR A 214 -2.89 -12.07 11.63
C TYR A 214 -2.63 -13.37 12.40
N ARG A 215 -3.57 -13.80 13.25
CA ARG A 215 -3.46 -15.10 13.95
C ARG A 215 -3.54 -16.29 13.01
N GLU A 216 -4.23 -16.19 11.88
CA GLU A 216 -4.30 -17.30 10.92
C GLU A 216 -3.02 -17.38 10.06
N THR A 217 -2.52 -16.23 9.62
CA THR A 217 -1.53 -16.15 8.53
C THR A 217 -0.11 -15.89 9.01
N MET A 218 0.03 -15.08 10.08
CA MET A 218 1.30 -14.49 10.47
C MET A 218 1.82 -15.00 11.82
N ARG A 219 3.13 -14.97 11.97
CA ARG A 219 3.83 -15.07 13.26
C ARG A 219 4.83 -13.92 13.37
N ARG A 220 5.06 -13.46 14.61
CA ARG A 220 6.16 -12.54 14.91
C ARG A 220 7.44 -13.34 15.10
N ALA A 221 8.52 -12.91 14.47
CA ALA A 221 9.83 -13.41 14.85
C ALA A 221 10.13 -13.00 16.31
N ALA A 222 10.58 -13.94 17.14
CA ALA A 222 11.07 -13.63 18.47
C ALA A 222 12.44 -12.92 18.34
N GLY A 223 12.48 -11.61 18.51
CA GLY A 223 13.73 -10.85 18.54
C GLY A 223 14.52 -11.06 19.83
N LEU A 224 15.85 -10.99 19.76
CA LEU A 224 16.74 -10.97 20.93
C LEU A 224 16.43 -9.74 21.81
N PRO A 225 16.40 -9.84 23.16
CA PRO A 225 15.83 -8.82 24.04
C PRO A 225 16.64 -7.51 24.17
N LEU A 226 17.74 -7.34 23.43
CA LEU A 226 18.83 -6.43 23.81
C LEU A 226 18.89 -5.10 23.05
N VAL A 227 18.02 -4.86 22.07
CA VAL A 227 17.76 -3.50 21.55
C VAL A 227 16.25 -3.35 21.50
N GLY A 228 15.74 -2.45 22.34
CA GLY A 228 14.36 -2.45 22.81
C GLY A 228 13.31 -2.69 21.73
N TRP A 229 12.38 -3.59 22.02
CA TRP A 229 11.18 -3.90 21.23
C TRP A 229 10.45 -2.65 20.70
N VAL A 230 10.53 -1.54 21.44
CA VAL A 230 9.99 -0.22 21.09
C VAL A 230 10.76 0.45 19.93
N GLY A 231 12.09 0.33 19.91
CA GLY A 231 12.94 0.90 18.85
C GLY A 231 12.82 0.14 17.52
N GLN A 232 12.74 -1.19 17.55
CA GLN A 232 12.58 -2.00 16.34
C GLN A 232 11.20 -1.78 15.69
N GLY A 233 10.12 -1.77 16.47
CA GLY A 233 8.76 -1.55 15.95
C GLY A 233 8.53 -0.14 15.39
N LEU A 234 9.19 0.88 15.96
CA LEU A 234 9.10 2.27 15.46
C LEU A 234 9.99 2.50 14.22
N LEU A 235 11.16 1.86 14.13
CA LEU A 235 12.09 2.10 13.04
C LEU A 235 11.86 1.15 11.84
N PHE A 236 11.41 -0.08 12.08
CA PHE A 236 11.33 -1.10 11.04
C PHE A 236 9.97 -1.77 10.93
N GLY A 237 9.04 -1.57 11.87
CA GLY A 237 7.80 -2.35 11.96
C GLY A 237 8.01 -3.71 12.61
N SER A 238 6.94 -4.49 12.78
CA SER A 238 7.06 -5.88 13.24
C SER A 238 7.77 -6.76 12.21
N ASP A 239 8.72 -7.62 12.64
CA ASP A 239 9.26 -8.70 11.78
C ASP A 239 8.18 -9.77 11.63
N ASP A 240 7.41 -9.65 10.54
CA ASP A 240 6.25 -10.48 10.25
C ASP A 240 6.64 -11.59 9.27
N ARG A 241 6.29 -12.82 9.64
CA ARG A 241 6.59 -14.01 8.83
C ARG A 241 5.35 -14.86 8.64
N LEU A 242 5.24 -15.48 7.48
CA LEU A 242 4.25 -16.53 7.24
C LEU A 242 4.46 -17.69 8.22
N LYS A 243 3.36 -18.25 8.71
CA LYS A 243 3.39 -19.37 9.67
C LYS A 243 3.91 -20.67 9.10
N ASP A 244 3.68 -20.90 7.82
CA ASP A 244 4.02 -22.14 7.11
C ASP A 244 5.43 -22.14 6.50
N GLU A 245 6.19 -21.06 6.67
CA GLU A 245 7.63 -20.98 6.39
C GLU A 245 8.48 -21.36 7.63
N ALA A 246 7.89 -22.11 8.58
CA ALA A 246 8.48 -22.48 9.87
C ALA A 246 9.11 -23.87 9.86
#